data_AF-A0A0S2DEV9-F1
#
_entry.id   AF-A0A0S2DEV9-F1
#
_cell.length_a   1.000
_cell.length_b   1.000
_cell.length_c   1.000
_cell.angle_alpha   90.00
_cell.angle_beta   90.00
_cell.angle_gamma   90.00
#
_symmetry.space_group_name_H-M   'P 1'
#
loop_
_entity.id
_entity.type
_entity.pdbx_description
1 polymer ?
#
loop_
_entity_poly.entity_id
_entity_poly.type
_entity_poly.pdbx_seq_one_letter_code
_entity_poly.pdbx_strand_id
1 'polypeptide(L)'
;MTPEGGAVPVPLRTGDVLLLRARGPLAALTAWFGESRFDHVALVGRAGYLIETGPGGVVERALAERLADPELIEAQARRPLVAQRPLQDADRIAVLAHALSLRSPAFAGDPLAALGRAAALRDRALPDSAPLRAVLCEALLHAAGDNAGAMSASEFVYRCLAENPAQPRARLTPLLPAASPPALAFPELDWEALWRQVAPWLRAPRREALGMDAGGAIAAGLAAGPEQLEHAQALARQRLGLMERGNALLAHAGPRQPNPKCVRLRELEQSPSLQPLATLREPAA
;
A
#
# COMPACT_ATOMS: atom_id res chain seq x y z
N MET A 1 -39.43 -10.82 -22.36
CA MET A 1 -38.11 -11.36 -21.96
C MET A 1 -37.29 -10.20 -21.41
N THR A 2 -37.34 -10.01 -20.10
CA THR A 2 -36.54 -9.04 -19.35
C THR A 2 -35.23 -9.70 -18.94
N PRO A 3 -34.05 -9.07 -19.15
CA PRO A 3 -32.85 -9.49 -18.45
C PRO A 3 -32.91 -8.90 -17.04
N GLU A 4 -33.21 -9.75 -16.05
CA GLU A 4 -33.02 -9.46 -14.64
C GLU A 4 -31.53 -9.57 -14.28
N GLY A 5 -31.03 -8.63 -13.47
CA GLY A 5 -29.70 -8.76 -12.84
C GLY A 5 -28.78 -7.55 -12.91
N GLY A 6 -29.29 -6.33 -13.09
CA GLY A 6 -28.48 -5.13 -12.83
C GLY A 6 -28.29 -4.97 -11.32
N ALA A 7 -27.07 -5.19 -10.82
CA ALA A 7 -26.75 -4.91 -9.42
C ALA A 7 -27.09 -3.45 -9.10
N VAL A 8 -27.98 -3.22 -8.13
CA VAL A 8 -28.30 -1.87 -7.65
C VAL A 8 -27.02 -1.25 -7.08
N PRO A 9 -26.59 -0.05 -7.52
CA PRO A 9 -25.39 0.59 -7.01
C PRO A 9 -25.53 0.81 -5.49
N VAL A 10 -24.72 0.11 -4.69
CA VAL A 10 -24.70 0.33 -3.25
C VAL A 10 -23.98 1.65 -2.98
N PRO A 11 -24.65 2.67 -2.38
CA PRO A 11 -23.99 3.94 -2.13
C PRO A 11 -22.85 3.76 -1.13
N LEU A 12 -21.76 4.47 -1.40
CA LEU A 12 -20.62 4.56 -0.50
C LEU A 12 -21.06 5.19 0.82
N ARG A 13 -20.45 4.71 1.89
CA ARG A 13 -20.62 5.21 3.24
C ARG A 13 -19.26 5.61 3.77
N THR A 14 -19.27 6.59 4.67
CA THR A 14 -18.12 6.88 5.50
C THR A 14 -17.59 5.61 6.17
N GLY A 15 -16.28 5.43 6.16
CA GLY A 15 -15.59 4.25 6.67
C GLY A 15 -15.51 3.09 5.67
N ASP A 16 -16.17 3.15 4.50
CA ASP A 16 -15.88 2.21 3.41
C ASP A 16 -14.40 2.36 3.00
N VAL A 17 -13.80 1.27 2.53
CA VAL A 17 -12.42 1.19 2.07
C VAL A 17 -12.42 1.22 0.54
N LEU A 18 -11.52 1.99 -0.05
CA LEU A 18 -11.38 2.09 -1.51
C LEU A 18 -10.03 1.53 -1.94
N LEU A 19 -10.06 0.43 -2.69
CA LEU A 19 -8.89 -0.15 -3.35
C LEU A 19 -8.69 0.57 -4.69
N LEU A 20 -7.46 1.02 -4.95
CA LEU A 20 -7.13 1.89 -6.08
C LEU A 20 -5.96 1.32 -6.86
N ARG A 21 -6.10 1.31 -8.20
CA ARG A 21 -5.02 0.96 -9.12
C ARG A 21 -4.71 2.15 -10.00
N ALA A 22 -3.51 2.70 -9.88
CA ALA A 22 -2.99 3.75 -10.73
C ALA A 22 -2.22 3.18 -11.94
N ARG A 23 -1.99 4.05 -12.92
CA ARG A 23 -1.11 3.86 -14.07
C ARG A 23 0.34 4.14 -13.65
N GLY A 24 1.26 3.57 -14.42
CA GLY A 24 2.68 3.88 -14.32
C GLY A 24 3.50 2.81 -13.61
N PRO A 25 4.83 2.87 -13.78
CA PRO A 25 5.72 1.79 -13.35
C PRO A 25 5.83 1.66 -11.82
N LEU A 26 5.75 2.74 -11.04
CA LEU A 26 5.79 2.64 -9.57
C LEU A 26 4.53 1.98 -9.01
N ALA A 27 3.36 2.29 -9.56
CA ALA A 27 2.10 1.65 -9.20
C ALA A 27 2.15 0.15 -9.56
N ALA A 28 2.55 -0.19 -10.79
CA ALA A 28 2.69 -1.57 -11.23
C ALA A 28 3.66 -2.38 -10.36
N LEU A 29 4.81 -1.79 -10.00
CA LEU A 29 5.80 -2.44 -9.16
C LEU A 29 5.30 -2.60 -7.72
N THR A 30 4.69 -1.56 -7.14
CA THR A 30 4.09 -1.60 -5.80
C THR A 30 3.00 -2.67 -5.70
N ALA A 31 2.10 -2.75 -6.69
CA ALA A 31 1.08 -3.79 -6.76
C ALA A 31 1.68 -5.20 -6.83
N TRP A 32 2.71 -5.39 -7.67
CA TRP A 32 3.38 -6.68 -7.82
C TRP A 32 4.11 -7.14 -6.55
N PHE A 33 4.77 -6.24 -5.83
CA PHE A 33 5.39 -6.51 -4.52
C PHE A 33 4.34 -6.70 -3.42
N GLY A 34 3.24 -5.95 -3.46
CA GLY A 34 2.10 -6.08 -2.56
C GLY A 34 1.24 -7.31 -2.85
N GLU A 35 1.57 -8.08 -3.89
CA GLU A 35 0.85 -9.27 -4.37
C GLU A 35 -0.63 -9.02 -4.64
N SER A 36 -0.96 -7.79 -5.00
CA SER A 36 -2.32 -7.28 -5.18
C SER A 36 -2.52 -6.82 -6.62
N ARG A 37 -3.78 -6.75 -7.04
CA ARG A 37 -4.17 -6.05 -8.27
C ARG A 37 -4.06 -4.53 -8.12
N PHE A 38 -4.11 -4.04 -6.88
CA PHE A 38 -4.10 -2.64 -6.52
C PHE A 38 -2.72 -2.24 -5.99
N ASP A 39 -2.38 -0.95 -6.10
CA ASP A 39 -1.17 -0.38 -5.52
C ASP A 39 -1.45 0.52 -4.32
N HIS A 40 -2.71 0.95 -4.15
CA HIS A 40 -3.10 1.88 -3.11
C HIS A 40 -4.45 1.54 -2.46
N VAL A 41 -4.66 2.05 -1.25
CA VAL A 41 -5.91 1.91 -0.52
C VAL A 41 -6.19 3.13 0.36
N ALA A 42 -7.44 3.56 0.40
CA ALA A 42 -7.90 4.73 1.15
C ALA A 42 -9.17 4.45 1.93
N LEU A 43 -9.54 5.34 2.85
CA LEU A 43 -10.84 5.34 3.53
C LEU A 43 -11.77 6.38 2.91
N VAL A 44 -13.05 6.05 2.81
CA VAL A 44 -14.11 7.01 2.50
C VAL A 44 -14.37 7.86 3.74
N GLY A 45 -14.10 9.15 3.65
CA GLY A 45 -14.35 10.14 4.68
C GLY A 45 -15.83 10.58 4.74
N ARG A 46 -16.07 11.73 5.35
CA ARG A 46 -17.39 12.39 5.33
C ARG A 46 -17.51 13.26 4.07
N ALA A 47 -18.75 13.64 3.73
CA ALA A 47 -19.03 14.67 2.72
C ALA A 47 -18.35 14.47 1.35
N GLY A 48 -18.20 13.22 0.89
CA GLY A 48 -17.60 12.93 -0.41
C GLY A 48 -16.08 13.08 -0.46
N TYR A 49 -15.38 12.99 0.67
CA TYR A 49 -13.92 12.94 0.72
C TYR A 49 -13.39 11.52 0.83
N LEU A 50 -12.16 11.32 0.39
CA LEU A 50 -11.28 10.21 0.70
C LEU A 50 -10.24 10.68 1.71
N ILE A 51 -9.84 9.78 2.60
CA ILE A 51 -8.75 9.94 3.55
C ILE A 51 -7.65 8.97 3.16
N GLU A 52 -6.47 9.47 2.85
CA GLU A 52 -5.35 8.68 2.32
C GLU A 52 -4.00 9.18 2.88
N THR A 53 -2.93 8.40 2.67
CA THR A 53 -1.58 8.83 3.06
C THR A 53 -1.03 9.83 2.05
N GLY A 54 -0.34 10.85 2.54
CA GLY A 54 0.30 11.90 1.73
C GLY A 54 1.63 12.38 2.33
N PRO A 55 2.38 13.24 1.62
CA PRO A 55 3.75 13.62 1.99
C PRO A 55 3.87 14.36 3.33
N GLY A 56 2.79 14.93 3.86
CA GLY A 56 2.76 15.62 5.16
C GLY A 56 2.05 14.83 6.28
N GLY A 57 1.67 13.58 6.04
CA GLY A 57 0.79 12.80 6.91
C GLY A 57 -0.47 12.36 6.16
N VAL A 58 -1.54 12.08 6.90
CA VAL A 58 -2.85 11.79 6.31
C VAL A 58 -3.48 13.06 5.69
N VAL A 59 -4.04 12.93 4.48
CA VAL A 59 -4.70 14.01 3.73
C VAL A 59 -6.14 13.65 3.41
N GLU A 60 -6.96 14.67 3.20
CA GLU A 60 -8.32 14.53 2.67
C GLU A 60 -8.36 15.03 1.23
N ARG A 61 -8.90 14.23 0.31
CA ARG A 61 -9.07 14.57 -1.12
C ARG A 61 -10.52 14.35 -1.53
N ALA A 62 -11.06 15.18 -2.41
CA ALA A 62 -12.41 14.94 -2.93
C ALA A 62 -12.47 13.59 -3.68
N LEU A 63 -13.47 12.77 -3.37
CA LEU A 63 -13.70 11.48 -4.04
C LEU A 63 -13.90 11.68 -5.54
N ALA A 64 -14.69 12.69 -5.93
CA ALA A 64 -14.96 12.98 -7.33
C ALA A 64 -13.67 13.33 -8.10
N GLU A 65 -12.79 14.12 -7.51
CA GLU A 65 -11.48 14.46 -8.09
C GLU A 65 -10.61 13.20 -8.23
N ARG A 66 -10.54 12.37 -7.19
CA ARG A 66 -9.76 11.13 -7.26
C ARG A 66 -10.30 10.16 -8.32
N LEU A 67 -11.61 10.05 -8.46
CA LEU A 67 -12.23 9.19 -9.48
C LEU A 67 -12.07 9.74 -10.90
N ALA A 68 -11.92 11.05 -11.05
CA ALA A 68 -11.67 11.72 -12.34
C ALA A 68 -10.19 11.73 -12.74
N ASP A 69 -9.27 11.37 -11.84
CA ASP A 69 -7.84 11.33 -12.10
C ASP A 69 -7.51 10.44 -13.33
N PRO A 70 -6.86 10.97 -14.38
CA PRO A 70 -6.54 10.20 -15.57
C PRO A 70 -5.57 9.03 -15.29
N GLU A 71 -4.74 9.14 -14.25
CA GLU A 71 -3.81 8.08 -13.86
C GLU A 71 -4.52 6.96 -13.09
N LEU A 72 -5.72 7.17 -12.55
CA LEU A 72 -6.47 6.09 -11.93
C LEU A 72 -7.01 5.14 -13.02
N ILE A 73 -6.69 3.86 -12.95
CA ILE A 73 -7.20 2.85 -13.90
C ILE A 73 -8.41 2.14 -13.32
N GLU A 74 -8.42 1.87 -12.02
CA GLU A 74 -9.48 1.08 -11.40
C GLU A 74 -9.71 1.49 -9.94
N ALA A 75 -10.98 1.46 -9.52
CA ALA A 75 -11.38 1.71 -8.15
C ALA A 75 -12.47 0.73 -7.71
N GLN A 76 -12.21 0.00 -6.63
CA GLN A 76 -13.18 -0.94 -6.04
C GLN A 76 -13.46 -0.58 -4.59
N ALA A 77 -14.74 -0.44 -4.26
CA ALA A 77 -15.17 -0.15 -2.91
C ALA A 77 -15.40 -1.43 -2.10
N ARG A 78 -15.10 -1.36 -0.81
CA ARG A 78 -15.23 -2.45 0.15
C ARG A 78 -15.85 -1.92 1.44
N ARG A 79 -16.80 -2.63 2.03
CA ARG A 79 -17.42 -2.25 3.30
C ARG A 79 -16.84 -3.05 4.45
N PRO A 80 -16.23 -2.40 5.46
CA PRO A 80 -15.81 -3.11 6.65
C PRO A 80 -16.98 -3.79 7.36
N LEU A 81 -16.71 -4.98 7.90
CA LEU A 81 -17.65 -5.81 8.63
C LEU A 81 -17.08 -6.15 10.01
N VAL A 82 -17.94 -6.13 11.01
CA VAL A 82 -17.70 -6.71 12.34
C VAL A 82 -18.74 -7.79 12.59
N ALA A 83 -18.31 -9.01 12.91
CA ALA A 83 -19.20 -10.16 13.05
C ALA A 83 -20.20 -10.31 11.87
N GLN A 84 -19.71 -10.15 10.64
CA GLN A 84 -20.48 -10.22 9.39
C GLN A 84 -21.57 -9.14 9.21
N ARG A 85 -21.47 -8.04 9.97
CA ARG A 85 -22.39 -6.89 9.85
C ARG A 85 -21.62 -5.62 9.54
N PRO A 86 -22.16 -4.71 8.71
CA PRO A 86 -21.58 -3.38 8.53
C PRO A 86 -21.34 -2.67 9.87
N LEU A 87 -20.27 -1.88 9.92
CA LEU A 87 -19.96 -1.04 11.09
C LEU A 87 -21.18 -0.17 11.45
N GLN A 88 -21.36 0.07 12.74
CA GLN A 88 -22.33 1.03 13.24
C GLN A 88 -21.78 2.46 13.13
N ASP A 89 -22.63 3.48 13.29
CA ASP A 89 -22.17 4.89 13.20
C ASP A 89 -21.06 5.22 14.20
N ALA A 90 -21.18 4.74 15.44
CA ALA A 90 -20.15 4.95 16.46
C ALA A 90 -18.80 4.36 16.04
N ASP A 91 -18.80 3.19 15.39
CA ASP A 91 -17.58 2.55 14.87
C ASP A 91 -16.98 3.32 13.70
N ARG A 92 -17.82 3.75 12.75
CA ARG A 92 -17.38 4.61 11.64
C ARG A 92 -16.72 5.88 12.16
N ILE A 93 -17.32 6.52 13.16
CA ILE A 93 -16.78 7.73 13.80
C ILE A 93 -15.45 7.44 14.48
N ALA A 94 -15.33 6.33 15.22
CA ALA A 94 -14.08 5.94 15.88
C ALA A 94 -12.94 5.69 14.88
N VAL A 95 -13.23 4.98 13.78
CA VAL A 95 -12.26 4.74 12.68
C VAL A 95 -11.82 6.05 12.06
N LEU A 96 -12.75 6.96 11.75
CA LEU A 96 -12.39 8.27 11.19
C LEU A 96 -11.61 9.15 12.16
N ALA A 97 -12.03 9.23 13.42
CA ALA A 97 -11.34 10.01 14.43
C ALA A 97 -9.89 9.53 14.57
N HIS A 98 -9.67 8.21 14.52
CA HIS A 98 -8.33 7.66 14.52
C HIS A 98 -7.56 7.98 13.23
N ALA A 99 -8.18 7.87 12.05
CA ALA A 99 -7.55 8.28 10.78
C ALA A 99 -7.05 9.74 10.83
N LEU A 100 -7.85 10.65 11.38
CA LEU A 100 -7.50 12.06 11.53
C LEU A 100 -6.40 12.30 12.58
N SER A 101 -6.26 11.42 13.57
CA SER A 101 -5.15 11.49 14.54
C SER A 101 -3.78 11.18 13.91
N LEU A 102 -3.77 10.58 12.71
CA LEU A 102 -2.55 10.23 11.97
C LEU A 102 -2.11 11.31 10.96
N ARG A 103 -2.59 12.56 11.11
CA ARG A 103 -2.21 13.70 10.26
C ARG A 103 -0.78 14.23 10.48
N SER A 104 -0.09 13.76 11.52
CA SER A 104 1.29 14.20 11.81
C SER A 104 2.24 13.84 10.66
N PRO A 105 3.26 14.68 10.37
CA PRO A 105 4.34 14.34 9.44
C PRO A 105 5.08 13.05 9.81
N ALA A 106 5.03 12.65 11.08
CA ALA A 106 5.56 11.37 11.54
C ALA A 106 4.88 10.15 10.88
N PHE A 107 3.71 10.34 10.26
CA PHE A 107 2.94 9.32 9.55
C PHE A 107 2.81 9.63 8.05
N ALA A 108 3.73 10.42 7.49
CA ALA A 108 3.71 10.73 6.07
C ALA A 108 3.71 9.47 5.20
N GLY A 109 2.96 9.54 4.10
CA GLY A 109 3.06 8.59 3.01
C GLY A 109 4.35 8.84 2.23
N ASP A 110 5.13 7.78 2.07
CA ASP A 110 6.35 7.77 1.26
C ASP A 110 6.30 6.57 0.32
N PRO A 111 6.05 6.78 -0.99
CA PRO A 111 5.97 5.72 -1.99
C PRO A 111 7.25 4.89 -2.11
N LEU A 112 8.43 5.51 -1.95
CA LEU A 112 9.71 4.80 -2.05
C LEU A 112 9.93 3.90 -0.82
N ALA A 113 9.60 4.39 0.37
CA ALA A 113 9.65 3.58 1.59
C ALA A 113 8.59 2.47 1.57
N ALA A 114 7.40 2.73 1.04
CA ALA A 114 6.34 1.73 0.88
C ALA A 114 6.77 0.60 -0.08
N LEU A 115 7.41 0.95 -1.21
CA LEU A 115 8.01 -0.04 -2.11
C LEU A 115 9.10 -0.85 -1.42
N GLY A 116 10.00 -0.20 -0.68
CA GLY A 116 11.07 -0.86 0.08
C GLY A 116 10.52 -1.83 1.14
N ARG A 117 9.48 -1.45 1.87
CA ARG A 117 8.79 -2.34 2.82
C ARG A 117 8.17 -3.54 2.13
N ALA A 118 7.43 -3.32 1.03
CA ALA A 118 6.84 -4.41 0.26
C ALA A 118 7.92 -5.38 -0.28
N ALA A 119 9.07 -4.85 -0.72
CA ALA A 119 10.23 -5.64 -1.13
C ALA A 119 10.88 -6.41 0.03
N ALA A 120 10.96 -5.83 1.22
CA ALA A 120 11.49 -6.48 2.42
C ALA A 120 10.58 -7.60 2.96
N LEU A 121 9.27 -7.49 2.76
CA LEU A 121 8.29 -8.51 3.20
C LEU A 121 8.16 -9.69 2.24
N ARG A 122 8.66 -9.54 1.01
CA ARG A 122 8.50 -10.51 -0.07
C ARG A 122 9.26 -11.82 0.16
N ASP A 123 8.67 -12.90 -0.35
CA ASP A 123 9.24 -14.25 -0.35
C ASP A 123 9.13 -14.92 -1.73
N ARG A 124 9.60 -14.25 -2.80
CA ARG A 124 9.57 -14.80 -4.17
C ARG A 124 10.83 -14.42 -4.97
N ALA A 125 11.14 -15.15 -6.04
CA ALA A 125 12.34 -14.94 -6.85
C ALA A 125 12.25 -13.66 -7.69
N LEU A 126 13.28 -12.80 -7.69
CA LEU A 126 13.34 -11.60 -8.55
C LEU A 126 13.80 -11.99 -9.96
N PRO A 127 13.28 -11.31 -11.00
CA PRO A 127 13.92 -11.32 -12.31
C PRO A 127 15.36 -10.84 -12.22
N ASP A 128 16.26 -11.43 -13.01
CA ASP A 128 17.64 -10.94 -13.14
C ASP A 128 17.64 -9.65 -13.96
N SER A 129 17.57 -8.51 -13.26
CA SER A 129 17.51 -7.18 -13.87
C SER A 129 18.31 -6.18 -13.04
N ALA A 130 19.39 -5.65 -13.61
CA ALA A 130 20.22 -4.63 -12.96
C ALA A 130 19.45 -3.34 -12.64
N PRO A 131 18.60 -2.78 -13.54
CA PRO A 131 17.74 -1.64 -13.22
C PRO A 131 16.79 -1.90 -12.06
N LEU A 132 16.19 -3.10 -11.99
CA LEU A 132 15.32 -3.50 -10.89
C LEU A 132 16.11 -3.49 -9.57
N ARG A 133 17.28 -4.15 -9.54
CA ARG A 133 18.11 -4.19 -8.33
C ARG A 133 18.47 -2.79 -7.85
N ALA A 134 18.81 -1.88 -8.76
CA ALA A 134 19.16 -0.51 -8.40
C ALA A 134 18.00 0.23 -7.72
N VAL A 135 16.79 0.19 -8.30
CA VAL A 135 15.59 0.81 -7.69
C VAL A 135 15.29 0.19 -6.32
N LEU A 136 15.40 -1.14 -6.21
CA LEU A 136 15.12 -1.85 -4.96
C LEU A 136 16.14 -1.53 -3.87
N CYS A 137 17.43 -1.41 -4.20
CA CYS A 137 18.44 -0.97 -3.26
C CYS A 137 18.10 0.39 -2.67
N GLU A 138 17.75 1.37 -3.52
CA GLU A 138 17.34 2.70 -3.03
C GLU A 138 16.08 2.60 -2.15
N ALA A 139 15.06 1.87 -2.59
CA ALA A 139 13.81 1.69 -1.84
C ALA A 139 14.04 1.03 -0.47
N LEU A 140 14.83 -0.04 -0.41
CA LEU A 140 15.15 -0.78 0.81
C LEU A 140 16.00 0.05 1.78
N LEU A 141 17.04 0.73 1.27
CA LEU A 141 17.87 1.61 2.07
C LEU A 141 17.06 2.80 2.60
N HIS A 142 16.14 3.32 1.80
CA HIS A 142 15.22 4.39 2.20
C HIS A 142 14.29 3.93 3.32
N ALA A 143 13.63 2.79 3.15
CA ALA A 143 12.79 2.17 4.18
C ALA A 143 13.56 1.86 5.49
N ALA A 144 14.83 1.47 5.39
CA ALA A 144 15.69 1.24 6.55
C ALA A 144 16.07 2.52 7.30
N GLY A 145 16.30 3.62 6.59
CA GLY A 145 16.72 4.90 7.17
C GLY A 145 15.59 5.72 7.77
N ASP A 146 14.36 5.49 7.35
CA ASP A 146 13.16 6.17 7.83
C ASP A 146 12.69 5.69 9.24
N ASN A 147 13.43 4.77 9.88
CA ASN A 147 13.12 4.25 11.22
C ASN A 147 11.65 3.81 11.42
N ALA A 148 11.00 3.36 10.34
CA ALA A 148 9.58 3.01 10.30
C ALA A 148 8.60 4.17 10.62
N GLY A 149 8.98 5.44 10.40
CA GLY A 149 8.06 6.57 10.53
C GLY A 149 6.98 6.55 9.45
N ALA A 150 7.39 6.59 8.17
CA ALA A 150 6.45 6.68 7.06
C ALA A 150 5.51 5.47 6.99
N MET A 151 4.28 5.76 6.62
CA MET A 151 3.17 4.82 6.63
C MET A 151 2.82 4.39 5.20
N SER A 152 2.67 3.08 4.95
CA SER A 152 2.07 2.65 3.68
C SER A 152 0.55 2.87 3.71
N ALA A 153 -0.07 2.88 2.53
CA ALA A 153 -1.52 2.99 2.42
C ALA A 153 -2.25 1.82 3.12
N SER A 154 -1.73 0.59 2.98
CA SER A 154 -2.27 -0.60 3.63
C SER A 154 -2.12 -0.56 5.15
N GLU A 155 -0.95 -0.13 5.64
CA GLU A 155 -0.73 0.10 7.06
C GLU A 155 -1.72 1.13 7.60
N PHE A 156 -1.88 2.27 6.93
CA PHE A 156 -2.81 3.32 7.32
C PHE A 156 -4.23 2.78 7.55
N VAL A 157 -4.80 2.10 6.55
CA VAL A 157 -6.16 1.57 6.65
C VAL A 157 -6.26 0.49 7.72
N TYR A 158 -5.25 -0.38 7.84
CA TYR A 158 -5.21 -1.37 8.90
C TYR A 158 -5.21 -0.74 10.29
N ARG A 159 -4.35 0.27 10.54
CA ARG A 159 -4.28 0.98 11.83
C ARG A 159 -5.60 1.67 12.15
N CYS A 160 -6.21 2.33 11.16
CA CYS A 160 -7.54 2.94 11.33
C CYS A 160 -8.59 1.95 11.83
N LEU A 161 -8.57 0.70 11.35
CA LEU A 161 -9.52 -0.34 11.73
C LEU A 161 -9.10 -1.11 13.00
N ALA A 162 -7.81 -1.32 13.24
CA ALA A 162 -7.32 -2.15 14.34
C ALA A 162 -7.03 -1.37 15.63
N GLU A 163 -6.63 -0.10 15.52
CA GLU A 163 -6.11 0.72 16.62
C GLU A 163 -7.07 1.84 17.06
N ASN A 164 -8.26 1.94 16.45
CA ASN A 164 -9.28 2.91 16.87
C ASN A 164 -9.78 2.65 18.31
N PRO A 165 -10.39 3.66 18.97
CA PRO A 165 -10.78 3.56 20.37
C PRO A 165 -12.07 2.76 20.64
N ALA A 166 -12.67 2.09 19.65
CA ALA A 166 -13.90 1.34 19.86
C ALA A 166 -13.75 0.20 20.88
N GLN A 167 -14.82 -0.07 21.63
CA GLN A 167 -14.82 -1.07 22.71
C GLN A 167 -15.70 -2.28 22.38
N PRO A 168 -15.25 -3.52 22.65
CA PRO A 168 -13.92 -3.87 23.20
C PRO A 168 -12.78 -3.55 22.23
N ARG A 169 -11.60 -3.24 22.78
CA ARG A 169 -10.38 -2.96 22.00
C ARG A 169 -10.18 -4.03 20.94
N ALA A 170 -9.76 -3.61 19.74
CA ALA A 170 -9.50 -4.50 18.60
C ALA A 170 -10.71 -5.22 18.00
N ARG A 171 -11.95 -4.92 18.41
CA ARG A 171 -13.14 -5.56 17.82
C ARG A 171 -13.31 -5.30 16.33
N LEU A 172 -12.72 -4.21 15.83
CA LEU A 172 -12.77 -3.81 14.43
C LEU A 172 -11.52 -4.24 13.65
N THR A 173 -10.59 -4.96 14.28
CA THR A 173 -9.37 -5.44 13.61
C THR A 173 -9.74 -6.35 12.44
N PRO A 174 -9.31 -6.02 11.21
CA PRO A 174 -9.57 -6.87 10.06
C PRO A 174 -8.88 -8.22 10.20
N LEU A 175 -9.58 -9.28 9.78
CA LEU A 175 -8.96 -10.60 9.61
C LEU A 175 -8.06 -10.56 8.36
N LEU A 176 -6.78 -10.82 8.54
CA LEU A 176 -5.80 -10.88 7.46
C LEU A 176 -5.54 -12.36 7.11
N PRO A 177 -6.09 -12.88 6.00
CA PRO A 177 -5.86 -14.27 5.64
C PRO A 177 -4.40 -14.50 5.26
N ALA A 178 -3.86 -15.66 5.62
CA ALA A 178 -2.62 -16.14 5.04
C ALA A 178 -2.85 -16.36 3.54
N ALA A 179 -2.31 -15.47 2.72
CA ALA A 179 -2.50 -15.52 1.29
C ALA A 179 -1.34 -16.30 0.65
N SER A 180 -1.66 -17.35 -0.12
CA SER A 180 -0.67 -17.95 -1.01
C SER A 180 -0.19 -16.90 -2.02
N PRO A 181 1.14 -16.80 -2.26
CA PRO A 181 1.68 -15.87 -3.23
C PRO A 181 1.01 -16.11 -4.59
N PRO A 182 0.40 -15.09 -5.21
CA PRO A 182 -0.19 -15.25 -6.52
C PRO A 182 0.92 -15.42 -7.56
N ALA A 183 0.64 -16.19 -8.62
CA ALA A 183 1.48 -16.26 -9.80
C ALA A 183 1.34 -14.99 -10.67
N LEU A 184 1.52 -13.80 -10.08
CA LEU A 184 1.52 -12.53 -10.83
C LEU A 184 2.78 -12.45 -11.69
N ALA A 185 2.59 -12.34 -13.01
CA ALA A 185 3.67 -12.03 -13.94
C ALA A 185 4.35 -10.73 -13.53
N PHE A 186 5.66 -10.65 -13.76
CA PHE A 186 6.39 -9.40 -13.56
C PHE A 186 5.89 -8.35 -14.57
N PRO A 187 5.57 -7.12 -14.14
CA PRO A 187 5.07 -6.10 -15.05
C PRO A 187 6.15 -5.66 -16.03
N GLU A 188 5.75 -5.27 -17.23
CA GLU A 188 6.61 -4.49 -18.11
C GLU A 188 6.80 -3.10 -17.51
N LEU A 189 8.05 -2.64 -17.42
CA LEU A 189 8.41 -1.39 -16.75
C LEU A 189 9.17 -0.47 -17.69
N ASP A 190 8.67 0.76 -17.81
CA ASP A 190 9.46 1.90 -18.26
C ASP A 190 10.36 2.34 -17.11
N TRP A 191 11.64 1.95 -17.18
CA TRP A 191 12.63 2.25 -16.15
C TRP A 191 12.91 3.74 -16.02
N GLU A 192 12.84 4.50 -17.11
CA GLU A 192 13.09 5.94 -17.10
C GLU A 192 11.96 6.67 -16.36
N ALA A 193 10.71 6.32 -16.69
CA ALA A 193 9.55 6.83 -15.98
C ALA A 193 9.55 6.41 -14.50
N LEU A 194 10.01 5.19 -14.18
CA LEU A 194 10.13 4.74 -12.78
C LEU A 194 11.12 5.61 -12.01
N TRP A 195 12.31 5.85 -12.57
CA TRP A 195 13.30 6.71 -11.93
C TRP A 195 12.79 8.13 -11.74
N ARG A 196 12.09 8.70 -12.73
CA ARG A 196 11.42 10.00 -12.58
C ARG A 196 10.41 10.03 -11.44
N GLN A 197 9.64 8.95 -11.25
CA GLN A 197 8.64 8.85 -10.18
C GLN A 197 9.27 8.72 -8.78
N VAL A 198 10.41 8.02 -8.65
CA VAL A 198 11.08 7.84 -7.35
C VAL A 198 12.05 8.96 -7.01
N ALA A 199 12.56 9.70 -8.00
CA ALA A 199 13.59 10.73 -7.82
C ALA A 199 13.27 11.78 -6.72
N PRO A 200 12.02 12.29 -6.57
CA PRO A 200 11.69 13.23 -5.51
C PRO A 200 11.96 12.69 -4.09
N TRP A 201 11.89 11.37 -3.92
CA TRP A 201 12.01 10.66 -2.64
C TRP A 201 13.43 10.17 -2.32
N LEU A 202 14.34 10.25 -3.29
CA LEU A 202 15.74 9.88 -3.06
C LEU A 202 16.42 10.86 -2.08
N ARG A 203 17.43 10.36 -1.36
CA ARG A 203 18.25 11.18 -0.45
C ARG A 203 18.97 12.29 -1.21
N ALA A 204 19.16 13.46 -0.60
CA ALA A 204 19.74 14.63 -1.26
C ALA A 204 21.08 14.37 -1.98
N PRO A 205 22.10 13.73 -1.38
CA PRO A 205 23.35 13.43 -2.07
C PRO A 205 23.14 12.51 -3.29
N ARG A 206 22.13 11.64 -3.23
CA ARG A 206 21.80 10.71 -4.29
C ARG A 206 21.07 11.39 -5.44
N ARG A 207 20.15 12.32 -5.13
CA ARG A 207 19.47 13.17 -6.12
C ARG A 207 20.46 14.06 -6.88
N GLU A 208 21.44 14.63 -6.17
CA GLU A 208 22.50 15.46 -6.75
C GLU A 208 23.40 14.64 -7.67
N ALA A 209 23.84 13.46 -7.22
CA ALA A 209 24.68 12.55 -8.02
C ALA A 209 23.99 12.06 -9.31
N LEU A 210 22.66 11.97 -9.31
CA LEU A 210 21.88 11.51 -10.46
C LEU A 210 21.57 12.59 -11.48
N GLY A 211 21.92 13.87 -11.21
CA GLY A 211 21.82 14.97 -12.17
C GLY A 211 20.50 15.00 -12.92
N MET A 212 19.38 15.20 -12.21
CA MET A 212 17.97 15.01 -12.62
C MET A 212 17.55 15.64 -13.99
N ASP A 213 18.07 15.10 -15.09
CA ASP A 213 17.36 14.94 -16.35
C ASP A 213 17.06 13.44 -16.53
N ALA A 214 15.95 13.11 -17.19
CA ALA A 214 15.42 11.74 -17.21
C ALA A 214 16.38 10.71 -17.84
N GLY A 215 17.35 11.16 -18.64
CA GLY A 215 18.40 10.33 -19.23
C GLY A 215 19.57 10.03 -18.28
N GLY A 216 19.81 10.89 -17.28
CA GLY A 216 20.94 10.82 -16.36
C GLY A 216 20.94 9.59 -15.44
N ALA A 217 19.79 9.06 -15.00
CA ALA A 217 19.76 7.91 -14.08
C ALA A 217 20.14 6.57 -14.75
N ILE A 218 19.73 6.38 -16.01
CA ILE A 218 20.09 5.22 -16.83
C ILE A 218 21.54 5.39 -17.35
N ALA A 219 21.91 6.62 -17.75
CA ALA A 219 23.28 6.95 -18.20
C ALA A 219 24.31 6.94 -17.06
N ALA A 220 23.91 7.20 -15.81
CA ALA A 220 24.76 7.11 -14.62
C ALA A 220 25.13 5.68 -14.23
N GLY A 221 24.63 4.66 -14.97
CA GLY A 221 25.02 3.28 -14.78
C GLY A 221 24.69 2.75 -13.39
N LEU A 222 23.57 3.20 -12.79
CA LEU A 222 23.09 2.64 -11.53
C LEU A 222 22.73 1.18 -11.72
N ALA A 223 23.73 0.33 -11.52
CA ALA A 223 23.61 -1.10 -11.43
C ALA A 223 23.94 -1.46 -9.99
N ALA A 224 23.00 -2.14 -9.33
CA ALA A 224 23.32 -2.80 -8.07
C ALA A 224 23.69 -4.25 -8.33
N GLY A 225 24.74 -4.73 -7.68
CA GLY A 225 25.07 -6.15 -7.65
C GLY A 225 24.07 -6.93 -6.78
N PRO A 226 23.95 -8.26 -6.97
CA PRO A 226 23.14 -9.12 -6.09
C PRO A 226 23.48 -8.94 -4.60
N GLU A 227 24.77 -8.87 -4.26
CA GLU A 227 25.24 -8.68 -2.88
C GLU A 227 24.77 -7.37 -2.24
N GLN A 228 24.73 -6.28 -3.03
CA GLN A 228 24.24 -4.99 -2.56
C GLN A 228 22.74 -5.04 -2.26
N LEU A 229 21.97 -5.74 -3.09
CA LEU A 229 20.55 -5.94 -2.86
C LEU A 229 20.31 -6.80 -1.62
N GLU A 230 21.05 -7.91 -1.46
CA GLU A 230 20.95 -8.77 -0.29
C GLU A 230 21.27 -8.00 1.00
N HIS A 231 22.31 -7.16 0.98
CA HIS A 231 22.66 -6.30 2.10
C HIS A 231 21.54 -5.28 2.42
N ALA A 232 21.04 -4.58 1.41
CA ALA A 232 19.94 -3.62 1.59
C ALA A 232 18.68 -4.29 2.15
N GLN A 233 18.37 -5.51 1.67
CA GLN A 233 17.23 -6.29 2.13
C GLN A 233 17.40 -6.74 3.59
N ALA A 234 18.58 -7.24 3.96
CA ALA A 234 18.89 -7.60 5.34
C ALA A 234 18.75 -6.38 6.26
N LEU A 235 19.33 -5.23 5.89
CA LEU A 235 19.23 -4.01 6.69
C LEU A 235 17.78 -3.53 6.86
N ALA A 236 16.99 -3.52 5.79
CA ALA A 236 15.57 -3.15 5.85
C ALA A 236 14.78 -4.11 6.77
N ARG A 237 15.01 -5.42 6.63
CA ARG A 237 14.39 -6.44 7.51
C ARG A 237 14.77 -6.26 8.97
N GLN A 238 16.03 -5.98 9.26
CA GLN A 238 16.48 -5.68 10.62
C GLN A 238 15.71 -4.50 11.22
N ARG A 239 15.64 -3.39 10.47
CA ARG A 239 15.00 -2.14 10.91
C ARG A 239 13.49 -2.28 11.08
N LEU A 240 12.85 -3.13 10.30
CA LEU A 240 11.43 -3.46 10.43
C LEU A 240 11.14 -4.50 11.52
N GLY A 241 12.16 -4.98 12.25
CA GLY A 241 11.99 -6.01 13.28
C GLY A 241 11.64 -7.40 12.71
N LEU A 242 12.01 -7.66 11.45
CA LEU A 242 11.74 -8.91 10.73
C LEU A 242 12.84 -9.97 10.91
N MET A 243 13.87 -9.69 11.72
CA MET A 243 14.99 -10.61 11.95
C MET A 243 14.68 -11.66 13.02
N GLU A 244 13.90 -12.68 12.61
CA GLU A 244 14.35 -14.07 12.50
C GLU A 244 13.17 -14.90 11.94
N ARG A 245 13.38 -15.47 10.74
CA ARG A 245 12.54 -16.46 10.02
C ARG A 245 11.27 -15.93 9.34
N GLY A 246 11.40 -15.79 8.02
CA GLY A 246 10.32 -15.50 7.08
C GLY A 246 9.16 -16.48 7.21
N ASN A 247 7.95 -15.95 7.03
CA ASN A 247 6.66 -16.65 6.93
C ASN A 247 6.25 -17.61 8.08
N ALA A 248 7.16 -18.08 8.94
CA ALA A 248 6.91 -19.09 9.96
C ALA A 248 6.47 -18.54 11.32
N LEU A 249 6.74 -17.26 11.63
CA LEU A 249 6.27 -16.64 12.87
C LEU A 249 4.88 -15.99 12.78
N LEU A 250 4.35 -15.79 11.56
CA LEU A 250 2.93 -15.46 11.37
C LEU A 250 2.03 -16.69 11.60
N ALA A 251 2.58 -17.90 11.57
CA ALA A 251 1.82 -19.15 11.66
C ALA A 251 1.73 -19.77 13.07
N HIS A 252 2.57 -19.39 14.03
CA HIS A 252 2.79 -20.21 15.24
C HIS A 252 2.77 -19.50 16.62
N ALA A 253 2.25 -18.26 16.74
CA ALA A 253 2.25 -17.55 18.04
C ALA A 253 0.89 -16.96 18.45
N GLY A 254 -0.17 -17.77 18.55
CA GLY A 254 -1.47 -17.33 19.10
C GLY A 254 -2.06 -16.08 18.42
N PRO A 255 -3.13 -15.45 18.97
CA PRO A 255 -3.71 -14.26 18.37
C PRO A 255 -2.89 -13.01 18.74
N ARG A 256 -1.69 -12.88 18.18
CA ARG A 256 -0.98 -11.59 18.15
C ARG A 256 -1.49 -10.79 16.97
N GLN A 257 -1.86 -9.54 17.20
CA GLN A 257 -2.18 -8.62 16.11
C GLN A 257 -0.97 -8.52 15.18
N PRO A 258 -1.17 -8.60 13.85
CA PRO A 258 -0.08 -8.43 12.90
C PRO A 258 0.55 -7.05 13.10
N ASN A 259 1.87 -6.97 12.93
CA ASN A 259 2.56 -5.69 12.89
C ASN A 259 1.98 -4.86 11.72
N PRO A 260 1.38 -3.68 11.97
CA PRO A 260 0.77 -2.86 10.93
C PRO A 260 1.69 -2.57 9.74
N LYS A 261 3.00 -2.41 10.01
CA LYS A 261 4.05 -2.17 9.00
C LYS A 261 4.22 -3.33 8.01
N CYS A 262 3.73 -4.52 8.38
CA CYS A 262 3.85 -5.75 7.61
C CYS A 262 2.58 -6.07 6.80
N VAL A 263 1.52 -5.27 6.93
CA VAL A 263 0.25 -5.54 6.26
C VAL A 263 0.38 -5.29 4.77
N ARG A 264 0.25 -6.36 3.99
CA ARG A 264 0.25 -6.30 2.53
C ARG A 264 -1.13 -5.89 2.03
N LEU A 265 -1.16 -5.16 0.92
CA LEU A 265 -2.42 -4.74 0.32
C LEU A 265 -3.30 -5.94 -0.09
N ARG A 266 -2.69 -7.05 -0.54
CA ARG A 266 -3.39 -8.31 -0.81
C ARG A 266 -4.19 -8.84 0.39
N GLU A 267 -3.66 -8.71 1.59
CA GLU A 267 -4.31 -9.23 2.80
C GLU A 267 -5.58 -8.44 3.12
N LEU A 268 -5.58 -7.12 2.87
CA LEU A 268 -6.78 -6.30 2.94
C LEU A 268 -7.73 -6.62 1.77
N GLU A 269 -7.23 -6.71 0.55
CA GLU A 269 -8.01 -7.05 -0.65
C GLU A 269 -8.81 -8.35 -0.48
N GLN A 270 -8.20 -9.36 0.16
CA GLN A 270 -8.77 -10.69 0.39
C GLN A 270 -9.45 -10.83 1.76
N SER A 271 -9.44 -9.78 2.59
CA SER A 271 -9.96 -9.86 3.95
C SER A 271 -11.47 -10.17 3.95
N PRO A 272 -11.93 -11.22 4.66
CA PRO A 272 -13.36 -11.47 4.85
C PRO A 272 -14.03 -10.40 5.72
N SER A 273 -13.24 -9.55 6.39
CA SER A 273 -13.73 -8.39 7.11
C SER A 273 -14.08 -7.22 6.17
N LEU A 274 -13.80 -7.31 4.86
CA LEU A 274 -14.06 -6.25 3.88
C LEU A 274 -14.97 -6.77 2.75
N GLN A 275 -16.27 -6.51 2.86
CA GLN A 275 -17.28 -6.94 1.88
C GLN A 275 -17.10 -6.18 0.56
N PRO A 276 -16.94 -6.86 -0.60
CA PRO A 276 -16.99 -6.21 -1.91
C PRO A 276 -18.29 -5.41 -2.10
N LEU A 277 -18.15 -4.16 -2.54
CA LEU A 277 -19.23 -3.35 -3.07
C LEU A 277 -19.09 -3.24 -4.60
N ALA A 278 -19.80 -2.30 -5.22
CA ALA A 278 -19.69 -2.04 -6.65
C ALA A 278 -18.29 -1.51 -7.04
N THR A 279 -17.89 -1.84 -8.26
CA THR A 279 -16.75 -1.21 -8.93
C THR A 279 -17.13 0.23 -9.29
N LEU A 280 -16.30 1.20 -8.88
CA LEU A 280 -16.54 2.62 -9.14
C LEU A 280 -15.89 3.07 -10.45
N ARG A 281 -14.83 2.39 -10.86
CA ARG A 281 -14.12 2.61 -12.13
C ARG A 281 -13.49 1.30 -12.57
N GLU A 282 -13.74 0.93 -13.82
CA GLU A 282 -13.14 -0.25 -14.45
C GLU A 282 -11.97 0.16 -15.35
N PRO A 283 -10.99 -0.74 -15.58
CA PRO A 283 -9.97 -0.52 -16.59
C PRO A 283 -10.63 -0.27 -17.96
N ALA A 284 -10.10 0.66 -18.74
CA ALA A 284 -10.48 0.77 -20.14
C ALA A 284 -10.17 -0.56 -20.85
N ALA A 285 -11.15 -1.07 -21.61
CA ALA A 285 -11.03 -2.28 -22.41
C ALA A 285 -9.98 -2.16 -23.51
#